data_AF-C8W6I8-F1
#
_entry.id   AF-C8W6I8-F1
#
_cell.length_a   1.000
_cell.length_b   1.000
_cell.length_c   1.000
_cell.angle_alpha   90.00
_cell.angle_beta   90.00
_cell.angle_gamma   90.00
#
_symmetry.space_group_name_H-M   'P 1'
#
loop_
_entity.id
_entity.type
_entity.pdbx_description
1 polymer ?
#
loop_
_entity_poly.entity_id
_entity_poly.type
_entity_poly.pdbx_seq_one_letter_code
_entity_poly.pdbx_strand_id
1 'polypeptide(L)'
;MNRRLLYRWLASGVLWLLLLIVVVISIRSVNIVNRTGRIAANALTGENEQIITLVRDTARSFAVEWATWNGNPDNYAQRTGLFLTKVPTLPPPSAIQEVTAATVLSVNLKDNDGYSARVLLHTHRLVPVTNAGSVPITLVPVTREDLARLQSNISLDLSQQPALSWQDFLLYVEVPVKLVNKQPVVAGWPVIIAPDYPRGVIEQSNECKTLASAEFVTFINQFMNMYYSGQPLTNFVMPGANVKPVFEWKLDSVNEVRVNNEKNPTQACVQVLVSAPGVSKLTQVVYLKLHPTGGSYLVEELGSI
;
A
#
# COMPACT_ATOMS: atom_id res chain seq x y z
N MET A 1 -12.72 -20.68 77.63
CA MET A 1 -13.29 -20.16 76.37
C MET A 1 -14.18 -21.22 75.74
N ASN A 2 -15.44 -20.91 75.42
CA ASN A 2 -16.48 -21.91 75.13
C ASN A 2 -16.38 -22.42 73.67
N ARG A 3 -15.96 -23.67 73.45
CA ARG A 3 -15.67 -24.23 72.10
C ARG A 3 -16.84 -24.10 71.12
N ARG A 4 -18.09 -24.24 71.59
CA ARG A 4 -19.30 -24.12 70.74
C ARG A 4 -19.51 -22.71 70.17
N LEU A 5 -19.15 -21.66 70.92
CA LEU A 5 -19.21 -20.29 70.42
C LEU A 5 -18.17 -20.08 69.32
N LEU A 6 -16.95 -20.61 69.52
CA LEU A 6 -15.86 -20.49 68.55
C LEU A 6 -16.21 -21.15 67.19
N TYR A 7 -16.84 -22.33 67.20
CA TYR A 7 -17.30 -23.00 65.98
C TYR A 7 -18.41 -22.23 65.25
N ARG A 8 -19.33 -21.58 65.97
CA ARG A 8 -20.38 -20.75 65.36
C ARG A 8 -19.81 -19.50 64.69
N TRP A 9 -18.83 -18.85 65.32
CA TRP A 9 -18.13 -17.71 64.75
C TRP A 9 -17.32 -18.11 63.51
N LEU A 10 -16.62 -19.24 63.55
CA LEU A 10 -15.90 -19.79 62.39
C LEU A 10 -16.84 -20.14 61.24
N ALA A 11 -17.95 -20.84 61.52
CA ALA A 11 -18.93 -21.20 60.49
C ALA A 11 -19.57 -19.96 59.85
N SER A 12 -19.90 -18.94 60.64
CA SER A 12 -20.40 -17.66 60.14
C SER A 12 -19.36 -16.95 59.27
N GLY A 13 -18.09 -16.93 59.70
CA GLY A 13 -16.99 -16.34 58.93
C GLY A 13 -16.76 -17.02 57.58
N VAL A 14 -16.80 -18.36 57.54
CA VAL A 14 -16.68 -19.13 56.29
C VAL A 14 -17.86 -18.87 55.36
N LEU A 15 -19.08 -18.77 55.89
CA LEU A 15 -20.27 -18.50 55.08
C LEU A 15 -20.22 -17.09 54.46
N TRP A 16 -19.80 -16.08 55.24
CA TRP A 16 -19.59 -14.73 54.72
C TRP A 16 -18.48 -14.66 53.67
N LEU A 17 -17.40 -15.41 53.86
CA LEU A 17 -16.30 -15.47 52.91
C LEU A 17 -16.74 -16.14 51.59
N LEU A 18 -17.54 -17.20 51.65
CA LEU A 18 -18.14 -17.83 50.46
C LEU A 18 -19.08 -16.88 49.71
N LEU A 19 -19.92 -16.13 50.42
CA LEU A 19 -20.79 -15.11 49.80
C LEU A 19 -19.98 -14.03 49.08
N LEU A 20 -18.91 -13.54 49.70
CA LEU A 20 -18.01 -12.56 49.07
C LEU A 20 -17.34 -13.12 47.82
N ILE A 21 -16.89 -14.37 47.85
CA ILE A 21 -16.29 -15.02 46.67
C ILE A 21 -17.31 -15.10 45.52
N VAL A 22 -18.56 -15.51 45.80
CA VAL A 22 -19.61 -15.59 44.77
C VAL A 22 -19.89 -14.22 44.16
N VAL A 23 -19.99 -13.17 44.98
CA VAL A 23 -20.21 -11.80 44.50
C VAL A 23 -19.04 -11.33 43.62
N VAL A 24 -17.80 -11.56 44.04
CA VAL A 24 -16.60 -11.19 43.26
C VAL A 24 -16.54 -11.94 41.92
N ILE A 25 -16.86 -13.24 41.92
CA ILE A 25 -16.92 -14.04 40.69
C ILE A 25 -18.03 -13.53 39.76
N SER A 26 -19.21 -13.20 40.29
CA SER A 26 -20.34 -12.67 39.51
C SER A 26 -19.99 -11.33 38.84
N ILE A 27 -19.36 -10.40 39.58
CA ILE A 27 -18.93 -9.10 39.03
C ILE A 27 -17.89 -9.30 37.93
N ARG A 28 -16.91 -10.20 38.14
CA ARG A 28 -15.89 -10.50 37.13
C ARG A 28 -16.49 -11.16 35.89
N SER A 29 -17.45 -12.06 36.06
CA SER A 29 -18.12 -12.74 34.94
C SER A 29 -18.88 -11.74 34.07
N VAL A 30 -19.68 -10.85 34.67
CA VAL A 30 -20.39 -9.79 33.94
C VAL A 30 -19.42 -8.86 33.21
N ASN A 31 -18.31 -8.47 33.84
CA ASN A 31 -17.29 -7.64 33.18
C ASN A 31 -16.61 -8.35 32.01
N ILE A 32 -16.32 -9.65 32.11
CA ILE A 32 -15.75 -10.44 31.01
C ILE A 32 -16.76 -10.53 29.86
N VAL A 33 -18.03 -10.85 30.14
CA VAL A 33 -19.08 -10.95 29.11
C VAL A 33 -19.30 -9.61 28.41
N ASN A 34 -19.36 -8.50 29.15
CA ASN A 34 -19.49 -7.17 28.55
C ASN A 34 -18.27 -6.80 27.70
N ARG A 35 -17.06 -7.17 28.13
CA ARG A 35 -15.84 -6.94 27.36
C ARG A 35 -15.81 -7.79 26.08
N THR A 36 -16.16 -9.07 26.17
CA THR A 36 -16.24 -9.98 25.03
C THR A 36 -17.36 -9.59 24.08
N GLY A 37 -18.52 -9.14 24.60
CA GLY A 37 -19.63 -8.62 23.80
C GLY A 37 -19.25 -7.35 23.04
N ARG A 38 -18.46 -6.45 23.64
CA ARG A 38 -17.88 -5.29 22.93
C ARG A 38 -16.86 -5.70 21.87
N ILE A 39 -16.02 -6.71 22.14
CA ILE A 39 -15.06 -7.22 21.15
C ILE A 39 -15.79 -7.90 19.99
N ALA A 40 -16.84 -8.67 20.26
CA ALA A 40 -17.67 -9.33 19.25
C ALA A 40 -18.52 -8.33 18.44
N ALA A 41 -19.04 -7.28 19.08
CA ALA A 41 -19.74 -6.20 18.39
C ALA A 41 -18.83 -5.39 17.47
N ASN A 42 -17.53 -5.32 17.78
CA ASN A 42 -16.52 -4.68 16.94
C ASN A 42 -15.84 -5.66 15.96
N ALA A 43 -16.19 -6.95 15.99
CA ALA A 43 -15.66 -7.91 15.05
C ALA A 43 -16.39 -7.76 13.71
N LEU A 44 -15.64 -7.58 12.63
CA LEU A 44 -16.18 -7.64 11.27
C LEU A 44 -16.79 -9.02 11.04
N THR A 45 -18.10 -9.07 10.84
CA THR A 45 -18.79 -10.26 10.33
C THR A 45 -18.51 -10.40 8.83
N GLY A 46 -18.61 -11.62 8.28
CA GLY A 46 -18.46 -11.81 6.84
C GLY A 46 -19.46 -11.01 5.99
N GLU A 47 -20.67 -10.78 6.50
CA GLU A 47 -21.66 -9.91 5.84
C GLU A 47 -21.20 -8.45 5.81
N ASN A 48 -20.61 -7.95 6.90
CA ASN A 48 -20.06 -6.59 6.96
C ASN A 48 -18.87 -6.42 6.00
N GLU A 49 -18.01 -7.43 5.89
CA GLU A 49 -16.88 -7.41 4.95
C GLU A 49 -17.34 -7.38 3.48
N GLN A 50 -18.36 -8.17 3.15
CA GLN A 50 -18.97 -8.17 1.81
C GLN A 50 -19.56 -6.79 1.48
N ILE A 51 -20.34 -6.21 2.40
CA ILE A 51 -20.93 -4.87 2.22
C ILE A 51 -19.83 -3.82 2.01
N ILE A 52 -18.79 -3.82 2.84
CA ILE A 52 -17.68 -2.86 2.71
C ILE A 52 -16.96 -3.05 1.38
N THR A 53 -16.74 -4.28 0.93
CA THR A 53 -16.11 -4.57 -0.37
C THR A 53 -16.96 -4.03 -1.53
N LEU A 54 -18.27 -4.26 -1.51
CA LEU A 54 -19.17 -3.74 -2.53
C LEU A 54 -19.21 -2.21 -2.54
N VAL A 55 -19.18 -1.56 -1.35
CA VAL A 55 -19.06 -0.10 -1.22
C VAL A 55 -17.74 0.39 -1.83
N ARG A 56 -16.62 -0.28 -1.55
CA ARG A 56 -15.29 0.05 -2.11
C ARG A 56 -15.32 -0.02 -3.64
N ASP A 57 -15.82 -1.11 -4.20
CA ASP A 57 -15.84 -1.32 -5.65
C ASP A 57 -16.76 -0.33 -6.36
N THR A 58 -17.92 -0.02 -5.76
CA THR A 58 -18.87 0.97 -6.30
C THR A 58 -18.26 2.36 -6.31
N ALA A 59 -17.66 2.77 -5.18
CA ALA A 59 -17.00 4.07 -5.06
C ALA A 59 -15.82 4.22 -6.02
N ARG A 60 -14.97 3.19 -6.12
CA ARG A 60 -13.83 3.16 -7.05
C ARG A 60 -14.30 3.31 -8.48
N SER A 61 -15.27 2.51 -8.89
CA SER A 61 -15.78 2.50 -10.27
C SER A 61 -16.37 3.85 -10.66
N PHE A 62 -17.18 4.44 -9.77
CA PHE A 62 -17.72 5.77 -10.02
C PHE A 62 -16.65 6.85 -10.07
N ALA A 63 -15.67 6.83 -9.15
CA ALA A 63 -14.58 7.80 -9.14
C ALA A 63 -13.74 7.78 -10.43
N VAL A 64 -13.48 6.58 -10.98
CA VAL A 64 -12.80 6.40 -12.27
C VAL A 64 -13.58 7.05 -13.40
N GLU A 65 -14.88 6.75 -13.50
CA GLU A 65 -15.73 7.28 -14.58
C GLU A 65 -15.92 8.80 -14.48
N TRP A 66 -16.08 9.30 -13.25
CA TRP A 66 -16.19 10.72 -12.97
C TRP A 66 -14.91 11.49 -13.35
N ALA A 67 -13.74 10.95 -13.04
CA ALA A 67 -12.46 11.61 -13.31
C ALA A 67 -11.96 11.39 -14.75
N THR A 68 -12.56 10.50 -15.53
CA THR A 68 -12.15 10.25 -16.92
C THR A 68 -12.93 11.15 -17.88
N TRP A 69 -12.22 11.89 -18.73
CA TRP A 69 -12.79 12.78 -19.73
C TRP A 69 -12.04 12.69 -21.05
N ASN A 70 -12.74 12.32 -22.11
CA ASN A 70 -12.19 12.16 -23.45
C ASN A 70 -12.58 13.30 -24.42
N GLY A 71 -13.20 14.38 -23.92
CA GLY A 71 -13.70 15.47 -24.74
C GLY A 71 -15.12 15.29 -25.29
N ASN A 72 -15.81 14.17 -25.00
CA ASN A 72 -17.16 13.88 -25.48
C ASN A 72 -18.21 13.95 -24.34
N PRO A 73 -19.08 14.99 -24.30
CA PRO A 73 -20.09 15.16 -23.26
C PRO A 73 -21.10 14.01 -23.16
N ASP A 74 -21.55 13.47 -24.28
CA ASP A 74 -22.55 12.41 -24.32
C ASP A 74 -22.00 11.10 -23.76
N ASN A 75 -20.75 10.78 -24.13
CA ASN A 75 -20.08 9.61 -23.60
C ASN A 75 -19.84 9.72 -22.09
N TYR A 76 -19.47 10.90 -21.61
CA TYR A 76 -19.31 11.16 -20.19
C TYR A 76 -20.63 11.05 -19.41
N ALA A 77 -21.70 11.66 -19.93
CA ALA A 77 -23.03 11.57 -19.35
C ALA A 77 -23.55 10.13 -19.32
N GLN A 78 -23.29 9.34 -20.36
CA GLN A 78 -23.66 7.93 -20.42
C GLN A 78 -22.95 7.11 -19.33
N ARG A 79 -21.63 7.25 -19.18
CA ARG A 79 -20.85 6.47 -18.20
C ARG A 79 -21.18 6.86 -16.77
N THR A 80 -21.28 8.15 -16.48
CA THR A 80 -21.66 8.65 -15.14
C THR A 80 -23.13 8.35 -14.81
N GLY A 81 -24.01 8.33 -15.82
CA GLY A 81 -25.42 7.95 -15.69
C GLY A 81 -25.67 6.50 -15.29
N LEU A 82 -24.68 5.61 -15.39
CA LEU A 82 -24.77 4.24 -14.85
C LEU A 82 -24.86 4.22 -13.32
N PHE A 83 -24.39 5.28 -12.65
CA PHE A 83 -24.31 5.37 -11.19
C PHE A 83 -25.33 6.32 -10.57
N LEU A 84 -25.84 7.29 -11.35
CA LEU A 84 -26.70 8.37 -10.87
C LEU A 84 -28.01 8.41 -11.66
N THR A 85 -29.13 8.23 -10.96
CA THR A 85 -30.49 8.23 -11.56
C THR A 85 -30.98 9.61 -11.97
N LYS A 86 -30.45 10.65 -11.33
CA LYS A 86 -30.61 12.05 -11.75
C LYS A 86 -29.21 12.54 -12.01
N VAL A 87 -28.90 12.86 -13.25
CA VAL A 87 -27.65 13.54 -13.61
C VAL A 87 -28.01 15.03 -13.72
N PRO A 88 -27.97 15.84 -12.64
CA PRO A 88 -27.76 17.26 -12.85
C PRO A 88 -26.44 17.36 -13.62
N THR A 89 -26.51 17.87 -14.85
CA THR A 89 -25.39 18.11 -15.78
C THR A 89 -24.06 18.28 -15.06
N LEU A 90 -23.34 17.17 -14.83
CA LEU A 90 -22.07 17.26 -14.13
C LEU A 90 -21.10 17.91 -15.10
N PRO A 91 -20.49 19.07 -14.76
CA PRO A 91 -19.50 19.65 -15.62
C PRO A 91 -18.34 18.65 -15.73
N PRO A 92 -17.98 18.22 -16.96
CA PRO A 92 -16.83 17.36 -17.14
C PRO A 92 -15.54 18.11 -16.71
N PRO A 93 -14.46 17.37 -16.43
CA PRO A 93 -13.13 17.95 -16.32
C PRO A 93 -12.83 18.93 -17.48
N SER A 94 -12.15 20.04 -17.16
CA SER A 94 -11.88 21.11 -18.14
C SER A 94 -10.88 20.71 -19.24
N ALA A 95 -10.12 19.64 -19.01
CA ALA A 95 -9.11 19.12 -19.93
C ALA A 95 -9.24 17.61 -20.05
N ILE A 96 -8.90 17.07 -21.23
CA ILE A 96 -8.86 15.62 -21.47
C ILE A 96 -8.01 14.97 -20.38
N GLN A 97 -8.57 13.95 -19.74
CA GLN A 97 -8.01 13.29 -18.58
C GLN A 97 -8.35 11.81 -18.58
N GLU A 98 -7.37 10.96 -18.28
CA GLU A 98 -7.53 9.52 -18.17
C GLU A 98 -7.11 9.07 -16.78
N VAL A 99 -7.81 8.09 -16.22
CA VAL A 99 -7.44 7.48 -14.94
C VAL A 99 -6.65 6.21 -15.24
N THR A 100 -5.39 6.16 -14.83
CA THR A 100 -4.48 5.02 -15.07
C THR A 100 -4.54 3.98 -13.95
N ALA A 101 -4.82 4.41 -12.72
CA ALA A 101 -5.02 3.53 -11.58
C ALA A 101 -5.94 4.16 -10.53
N ALA A 102 -6.65 3.32 -9.77
CA ALA A 102 -7.54 3.76 -8.70
C ALA A 102 -7.48 2.81 -7.50
N THR A 103 -7.30 3.38 -6.30
CA THR A 103 -7.17 2.64 -5.05
C THR A 103 -8.09 3.23 -3.99
N VAL A 104 -8.90 2.39 -3.34
CA VAL A 104 -9.72 2.82 -2.20
C VAL A 104 -8.84 2.82 -0.95
N LEU A 105 -8.71 3.98 -0.33
CA LEU A 105 -7.83 4.19 0.82
C LEU A 105 -8.56 3.91 2.13
N SER A 106 -9.84 4.30 2.22
CA SER A 106 -10.67 4.04 3.39
C SER A 106 -12.16 4.08 3.05
N VAL A 107 -12.96 3.45 3.91
CA VAL A 107 -14.41 3.53 3.89
C VAL A 107 -14.87 3.77 5.31
N ASN A 108 -15.56 4.89 5.53
CA ASN A 108 -16.07 5.30 6.82
C ASN A 108 -17.60 5.25 6.78
N LEU A 109 -18.21 4.65 7.81
CA LEU A 109 -19.65 4.75 8.03
C LEU A 109 -19.97 6.18 8.52
N LYS A 110 -20.86 6.89 7.82
CA LYS A 110 -21.38 8.21 8.21
C LYS A 110 -22.66 8.07 9.03
N ASP A 111 -23.62 7.29 8.52
CA ASP A 111 -24.93 7.02 9.12
C ASP A 111 -25.26 5.51 8.97
N ASN A 112 -26.38 5.02 9.53
CA ASN A 112 -26.73 3.58 9.52
C ASN A 112 -26.62 2.88 8.16
N ASP A 113 -26.91 3.57 7.06
CA ASP A 113 -26.80 3.05 5.69
C ASP A 113 -25.90 3.90 4.78
N GLY A 114 -25.21 4.91 5.35
CA GLY A 114 -24.44 5.91 4.62
C GLY A 114 -22.95 5.71 4.80
N TYR A 115 -22.21 5.67 3.71
CA TYR A 115 -20.76 5.47 3.68
C TYR A 115 -20.07 6.61 2.95
N SER A 116 -18.84 6.87 3.34
CA SER A 116 -17.91 7.76 2.65
C SER A 116 -16.64 6.99 2.34
N ALA A 117 -16.36 6.83 1.04
CA ALA A 117 -15.20 6.13 0.54
C ALA A 117 -14.16 7.13 0.03
N ARG A 118 -12.94 7.07 0.54
CA ARG A 118 -11.81 7.86 0.04
C ARG A 118 -11.06 7.05 -1.02
N VAL A 119 -10.87 7.63 -2.19
CA VAL A 119 -10.25 6.98 -3.35
C VAL A 119 -9.07 7.83 -3.83
N LEU A 120 -7.91 7.19 -4.02
CA LEU A 120 -6.77 7.75 -4.72
C LEU A 120 -6.86 7.39 -6.20
N LEU A 121 -6.77 8.38 -7.07
CA LEU A 121 -6.71 8.21 -8.51
C LEU A 121 -5.36 8.69 -9.03
N HIS A 122 -4.71 7.84 -9.82
CA HIS A 122 -3.61 8.24 -10.69
C HIS A 122 -4.22 8.67 -12.01
N THR A 123 -4.02 9.93 -12.38
CA THR A 123 -4.64 10.50 -13.58
C THR A 123 -3.59 11.10 -14.49
N HIS A 124 -3.73 10.85 -15.78
CA HIS A 124 -2.96 11.50 -16.83
C HIS A 124 -3.83 12.59 -17.44
N ARG A 125 -3.38 13.84 -17.42
CA ARG A 125 -4.14 14.97 -17.97
C ARG A 125 -3.35 15.63 -19.08
N LEU A 126 -4.07 16.02 -20.13
CA LEU A 126 -3.52 16.77 -21.22
C LEU A 126 -3.44 18.26 -20.87
N VAL A 127 -2.23 18.80 -20.78
CA VAL A 127 -1.95 20.17 -20.29
C VAL A 127 -1.16 20.95 -21.35
N PRO A 128 -1.49 22.23 -21.59
CA PRO A 128 -0.68 23.09 -22.45
C PRO A 128 0.71 23.32 -21.87
N VAL A 129 1.74 23.15 -22.71
CA VAL A 129 3.13 23.46 -22.38
C VAL A 129 3.61 24.66 -23.18
N THR A 130 4.35 25.56 -22.52
CA THR A 130 4.89 26.78 -23.13
C THR A 130 6.07 26.52 -24.08
N ASN A 131 6.81 25.43 -23.90
CA ASN A 131 7.98 25.08 -24.71
C ASN A 131 7.89 23.66 -25.29
N ALA A 132 7.29 23.52 -26.49
CA ALA A 132 7.09 22.25 -27.17
C ALA A 132 8.38 21.43 -27.34
N GLY A 133 9.52 22.08 -27.62
CA GLY A 133 10.81 21.41 -27.83
C GLY A 133 11.43 20.74 -26.59
N SER A 134 10.90 20.97 -25.40
CA SER A 134 11.38 20.36 -24.15
C SER A 134 10.58 19.15 -23.68
N VAL A 135 9.46 18.85 -24.34
CA VAL A 135 8.61 17.71 -23.98
C VAL A 135 9.10 16.46 -24.70
N PRO A 136 9.40 15.36 -23.98
CA PRO A 136 9.68 14.07 -24.61
C PRO A 136 8.56 13.67 -25.57
N ILE A 137 8.92 13.21 -26.77
CA ILE A 137 7.97 12.83 -27.83
C ILE A 137 6.93 11.82 -27.33
N THR A 138 7.31 10.96 -26.38
CA THR A 138 6.42 9.96 -25.75
C THR A 138 5.26 10.56 -24.95
N LEU A 139 5.33 11.83 -24.56
CA LEU A 139 4.29 12.52 -23.79
C LEU A 139 3.42 13.44 -24.65
N VAL A 140 3.75 13.59 -25.92
CA VAL A 140 2.96 14.38 -26.88
C VAL A 140 1.83 13.47 -27.41
N PRO A 141 0.55 13.88 -27.33
CA PRO A 141 -0.55 13.09 -27.86
C PRO A 141 -0.45 13.02 -29.39
N VAL A 142 -0.78 11.86 -29.96
CA VAL A 142 -0.95 11.72 -31.41
C VAL A 142 -2.40 12.08 -31.74
N THR A 143 -2.60 13.15 -32.52
CA THR A 143 -3.94 13.54 -32.96
C THR A 143 -4.31 12.92 -34.31
N ARG A 144 -5.60 12.93 -34.66
CA ARG A 144 -6.06 12.51 -36.00
C ARG A 144 -5.46 13.38 -37.11
N GLU A 145 -5.21 14.65 -36.82
CA GLU A 145 -4.55 15.56 -37.75
C GLU A 145 -3.09 15.15 -37.96
N ASP A 146 -2.38 14.75 -36.91
CA ASP A 146 -1.00 14.24 -37.03
C ASP A 146 -0.93 12.98 -37.89
N LEU A 147 -1.90 12.08 -37.75
CA LEU A 147 -2.02 10.88 -38.59
C LEU A 147 -2.34 11.21 -40.05
N ALA A 148 -3.23 12.17 -40.31
CA ALA A 148 -3.53 12.64 -41.66
C ALA A 148 -2.33 13.37 -42.29
N ARG A 149 -1.53 14.07 -41.48
CA ARG A 149 -0.32 14.79 -41.91
C ARG A 149 0.84 13.85 -42.26
N LEU A 150 0.98 12.73 -41.54
CA LEU A 150 1.91 11.65 -41.88
C LEU A 150 1.62 11.06 -43.26
N GLN A 151 0.35 11.05 -43.68
CA GLN A 151 -0.04 10.59 -45.02
C GLN A 151 0.25 11.61 -46.12
N SER A 152 0.44 12.90 -45.79
CA SER A 152 0.59 13.99 -46.76
C SER A 152 2.03 14.47 -47.03
N ASN A 153 3.07 13.88 -46.42
CA ASN A 153 4.49 14.27 -46.62
C ASN A 153 4.78 15.78 -46.44
N ILE A 154 4.07 16.46 -45.54
CA ILE A 154 4.32 17.89 -45.24
C ILE A 154 5.18 17.97 -43.97
N SER A 155 6.42 18.43 -44.11
CA SER A 155 7.32 18.71 -42.99
C SER A 155 7.00 20.08 -42.38
N LEU A 156 6.71 20.13 -41.08
CA LEU A 156 6.49 21.37 -40.34
C LEU A 156 7.45 21.49 -39.15
N ASP A 157 7.84 22.73 -38.86
CA ASP A 157 8.61 23.11 -37.69
C ASP A 157 7.73 23.04 -36.43
N LEU A 158 7.88 21.96 -35.66
CA LEU A 158 7.13 21.67 -34.42
C LEU A 158 7.45 22.65 -33.27
N SER A 159 8.41 23.55 -33.45
CA SER A 159 8.87 24.46 -32.39
C SER A 159 7.95 25.66 -32.13
N GLN A 160 6.97 25.94 -33.00
CA GLN A 160 6.17 27.18 -32.95
C GLN A 160 4.70 27.01 -32.53
N GLN A 161 4.22 25.79 -32.29
CA GLN A 161 2.84 25.57 -31.84
C GLN A 161 2.79 25.29 -30.33
N PRO A 162 1.78 25.79 -29.59
CA PRO A 162 1.56 25.39 -28.22
C PRO A 162 1.33 23.87 -28.20
N ALA A 163 2.29 23.13 -27.65
CA ALA A 163 2.15 21.69 -27.53
C ALA A 163 1.26 21.35 -26.34
N LEU A 164 0.52 20.26 -26.48
CA LEU A 164 -0.13 19.61 -25.36
C LEU A 164 0.77 18.46 -24.91
N SER A 165 0.95 18.30 -23.61
CA SER A 165 1.68 17.17 -23.05
C SER A 165 0.81 16.48 -22.04
N TRP A 166 0.89 15.15 -22.01
CA TRP A 166 0.37 14.40 -20.91
C TRP A 166 1.22 14.62 -19.65
N GLN A 167 0.56 14.86 -18.52
CA GLN A 167 1.17 15.05 -17.21
C GLN A 167 0.43 14.22 -16.16
N ASP A 168 1.20 13.59 -15.27
CA ASP A 168 0.66 12.74 -14.20
C ASP A 168 0.24 13.57 -12.98
N PHE A 169 -0.93 13.25 -12.43
CA PHE A 169 -1.49 13.86 -11.24
C PHE A 169 -2.03 12.79 -10.30
N LEU A 170 -2.01 13.11 -9.00
CA LEU A 170 -2.69 12.33 -7.97
C LEU A 170 -3.93 13.11 -7.51
N LEU A 171 -5.10 12.49 -7.61
CA LEU A 171 -6.35 13.04 -7.11
C LEU A 171 -6.85 12.21 -5.93
N TYR A 172 -7.18 12.88 -4.83
CA TYR A 172 -7.82 12.27 -3.67
C TYR A 172 -9.28 12.67 -3.70
N VAL A 173 -10.18 11.68 -3.72
CA VAL A 173 -11.60 11.89 -3.95
C VAL A 173 -12.40 11.22 -2.84
N GLU A 174 -13.33 11.93 -2.25
CA GLU A 174 -14.34 11.36 -1.36
C GLU A 174 -15.62 11.10 -2.14
N VAL A 175 -16.10 9.85 -2.11
CA VAL A 175 -17.33 9.41 -2.78
C VAL A 175 -18.38 9.02 -1.72
N PRO A 176 -19.53 9.69 -1.68
CA PRO A 176 -20.64 9.28 -0.83
C PRO A 176 -21.39 8.09 -1.44
N VAL A 177 -21.56 7.03 -0.67
CA VAL A 177 -22.28 5.80 -1.06
C VAL A 177 -23.37 5.52 -0.04
N LYS A 178 -24.52 5.02 -0.47
CA LYS A 178 -25.63 4.62 0.40
C LYS A 178 -26.06 3.19 0.08
N LEU A 179 -26.48 2.43 1.08
CA LEU A 179 -27.13 1.14 0.85
C LEU A 179 -28.62 1.33 0.58
N VAL A 180 -29.08 0.80 -0.55
CA VAL A 180 -30.50 0.71 -0.91
C VAL A 180 -30.78 -0.75 -1.19
N ASN A 181 -31.69 -1.38 -0.43
CA ASN A 181 -31.98 -2.82 -0.53
C ASN A 181 -30.72 -3.71 -0.45
N LYS A 182 -29.81 -3.39 0.49
CA LYS A 182 -28.48 -4.04 0.65
C LYS A 182 -27.53 -3.92 -0.55
N GLN A 183 -27.84 -3.07 -1.53
CA GLN A 183 -26.94 -2.78 -2.65
C GLN A 183 -26.35 -1.37 -2.50
N PRO A 184 -25.03 -1.20 -2.69
CA PRO A 184 -24.42 0.12 -2.68
C PRO A 184 -24.83 0.92 -3.92
N VAL A 185 -25.23 2.16 -3.71
CA VAL A 185 -25.50 3.14 -4.76
C VAL A 185 -24.78 4.43 -4.45
N VAL A 186 -24.33 5.15 -5.48
CA VAL A 186 -23.70 6.46 -5.30
C VAL A 186 -24.77 7.44 -4.82
N ALA A 187 -24.51 8.07 -3.67
CA ALA A 187 -25.50 8.89 -2.97
C ALA A 187 -25.39 10.39 -3.31
N GLY A 188 -24.32 10.81 -3.99
CA GLY A 188 -24.09 12.20 -4.31
C GLY A 188 -22.77 12.43 -5.04
N TRP A 189 -22.44 13.70 -5.20
CA TRP A 189 -21.26 14.11 -5.95
C TRP A 189 -19.95 13.77 -5.22
N PRO A 190 -18.93 13.35 -5.97
CA PRO A 190 -17.61 13.18 -5.40
C PRO A 190 -16.98 14.55 -5.16
N VAL A 191 -16.10 14.62 -4.16
CA VAL A 191 -15.40 15.86 -3.80
C VAL A 191 -13.90 15.59 -3.77
N ILE A 192 -13.11 16.50 -4.35
CA ILE A 192 -11.64 16.46 -4.24
C ILE A 192 -11.27 16.88 -2.82
N ILE A 193 -10.51 16.04 -2.13
CA ILE A 193 -10.05 16.25 -0.76
C ILE A 193 -8.53 16.42 -0.71
N ALA A 194 -8.03 16.97 0.40
CA ALA A 194 -6.59 17.06 0.62
C ALA A 194 -5.96 15.67 0.86
N PRO A 195 -4.69 15.46 0.48
CA PRO A 195 -3.95 14.27 0.87
C PRO A 195 -3.75 14.25 2.38
N ASP A 196 -4.32 13.26 3.05
CA ASP A 196 -4.30 13.12 4.52
C ASP A 196 -3.39 11.97 4.99
N TYR A 197 -2.55 11.45 4.10
CA TYR A 197 -1.71 10.29 4.39
C TYR A 197 -0.27 10.71 4.72
N PRO A 198 0.29 10.22 5.84
CA PRO A 198 1.69 10.43 6.13
C PRO A 198 2.52 9.77 5.03
N ARG A 199 3.53 10.48 4.53
CA ARG A 199 4.53 9.88 3.65
C ARG A 199 5.41 8.98 4.52
N GLY A 200 5.67 7.77 4.06
CA GLY A 200 6.71 6.94 4.65
C GLY A 200 8.06 7.66 4.58
N VAL A 201 8.83 7.56 5.64
CA VAL A 201 10.23 8.00 5.67
C VAL A 201 11.07 6.74 5.54
N ILE A 202 12.04 6.76 4.62
CA ILE A 202 13.07 5.72 4.58
C ILE A 202 14.00 5.99 5.76
N GLU A 203 13.79 5.28 6.86
CA GLU A 203 14.71 5.31 7.99
C GLU A 203 15.99 4.57 7.60
N GLN A 204 17.14 5.22 7.76
CA GLN A 204 18.40 4.51 7.66
C GLN A 204 18.55 3.62 8.90
N SER A 205 18.80 2.32 8.70
CA SER A 205 19.02 1.39 9.80
C SER A 205 20.15 1.91 10.70
N ASN A 206 19.83 2.17 11.96
CA ASN A 206 20.82 2.51 12.98
C ASN A 206 21.65 1.29 13.41
N GLU A 207 21.33 0.09 12.92
CA GLU A 207 21.98 -1.15 13.37
C GLU A 207 23.27 -1.43 12.58
N CYS A 208 23.35 -1.05 11.30
CA CYS A 208 24.52 -1.29 10.43
C CYS A 208 25.39 -0.04 10.26
N LYS A 209 26.23 0.30 11.26
CA LYS A 209 27.05 1.53 11.21
C LYS A 209 28.49 1.33 10.72
N THR A 210 29.02 0.13 10.88
CA THR A 210 30.46 -0.13 10.70
C THR A 210 30.72 -0.71 9.33
N LEU A 211 31.77 -0.28 8.65
CA LEU A 211 32.21 -0.91 7.40
C LEU A 211 32.63 -2.37 7.66
N ALA A 212 32.23 -3.27 6.78
CA ALA A 212 32.59 -4.66 6.90
C ALA A 212 34.08 -4.92 6.59
N SER A 213 34.62 -6.03 7.12
CA SER A 213 35.94 -6.52 6.78
C SER A 213 36.01 -6.98 5.31
N ALA A 214 37.20 -6.96 4.70
CA ALA A 214 37.39 -7.37 3.31
C ALA A 214 36.99 -8.84 3.03
N GLU A 215 37.22 -9.72 4.00
CA GLU A 215 36.79 -11.12 3.95
C GLU A 215 35.25 -11.23 3.88
N PHE A 216 34.56 -10.48 4.74
CA PHE A 216 33.10 -10.46 4.76
C PHE A 216 32.52 -9.84 3.49
N VAL A 217 33.13 -8.78 2.96
CA VAL A 217 32.74 -8.19 1.67
C VAL A 217 32.84 -9.22 0.54
N THR A 218 33.88 -10.07 0.55
CA THR A 218 34.04 -11.13 -0.45
C THR A 218 32.91 -12.16 -0.37
N PHE A 219 32.55 -12.59 0.85
CA PHE A 219 31.39 -13.46 1.08
C PHE A 219 30.09 -12.84 0.54
N ILE A 220 29.82 -11.57 0.86
CA ILE A 220 28.63 -10.85 0.40
C ILE A 220 28.61 -10.72 -1.11
N ASN A 221 29.74 -10.40 -1.75
CA ASN A 221 29.83 -10.32 -3.21
C ASN A 221 29.45 -11.66 -3.87
N GLN A 222 29.97 -12.76 -3.35
CA GLN A 222 29.66 -14.10 -3.87
C GLN A 222 28.18 -14.44 -3.66
N PHE A 223 27.67 -14.23 -2.45
CA PHE A 223 26.26 -14.47 -2.12
C PHE A 223 25.33 -13.65 -3.03
N MET A 224 25.53 -12.33 -3.13
CA MET A 224 24.69 -11.45 -3.94
C MET A 224 24.78 -11.80 -5.42
N ASN A 225 25.97 -12.14 -5.91
CA ASN A 225 26.14 -12.55 -7.31
C ASN A 225 25.32 -13.81 -7.61
N MET A 226 25.36 -14.81 -6.72
CA MET A 226 24.56 -16.02 -6.87
C MET A 226 23.06 -15.75 -6.72
N TYR A 227 22.68 -14.88 -5.78
CA TYR A 227 21.28 -14.51 -5.52
C TYR A 227 20.64 -13.85 -6.75
N TYR A 228 21.32 -12.87 -7.36
CA TYR A 228 20.80 -12.19 -8.55
C TYR A 228 20.93 -13.03 -9.81
N SER A 229 21.92 -13.91 -9.92
CA SER A 229 22.12 -14.77 -11.10
C SER A 229 21.23 -16.02 -11.12
N GLY A 230 20.29 -16.18 -10.19
CA GLY A 230 19.42 -17.36 -10.13
C GLY A 230 20.13 -18.66 -9.72
N GLN A 231 21.32 -18.59 -9.12
CA GLN A 231 22.13 -19.77 -8.81
C GLN A 231 21.76 -20.40 -7.45
N PRO A 232 21.98 -21.71 -7.23
CA PRO A 232 21.68 -22.36 -5.96
C PRO A 232 22.47 -21.77 -4.78
N LEU A 233 21.78 -21.37 -3.70
CA LEU A 233 22.38 -20.69 -2.54
C LEU A 233 22.76 -21.64 -1.39
N THR A 234 22.82 -22.95 -1.64
CA THR A 234 22.89 -24.01 -0.62
C THR A 234 24.06 -23.86 0.37
N ASN A 235 25.17 -23.25 -0.06
CA ASN A 235 26.38 -23.07 0.76
C ASN A 235 26.43 -21.72 1.49
N PHE A 236 25.46 -20.84 1.24
CA PHE A 236 25.45 -19.47 1.79
C PHE A 236 24.27 -19.23 2.72
N VAL A 237 23.30 -20.14 2.78
CA VAL A 237 22.03 -19.97 3.49
C VAL A 237 21.90 -21.01 4.59
N MET A 238 21.36 -20.61 5.74
CA MET A 238 21.09 -21.52 6.86
C MET A 238 20.14 -22.65 6.43
N PRO A 239 20.37 -23.90 6.88
CA PRO A 239 19.41 -24.97 6.66
C PRO A 239 18.00 -24.59 7.17
N GLY A 240 17.01 -24.62 6.28
CA GLY A 240 15.63 -24.24 6.59
C GLY A 240 15.28 -22.76 6.42
N ALA A 241 16.25 -21.89 6.08
CA ALA A 241 15.95 -20.50 5.77
C ALA A 241 15.23 -20.35 4.41
N ASN A 242 14.25 -19.44 4.35
CA ASN A 242 13.42 -19.21 3.17
C ASN A 242 14.03 -18.10 2.28
N VAL A 243 15.30 -18.24 1.91
CA VAL A 243 15.99 -17.32 0.99
C VAL A 243 16.12 -18.00 -0.37
N LYS A 244 15.42 -17.47 -1.38
CA LYS A 244 15.43 -18.01 -2.75
C LYS A 244 16.08 -17.01 -3.69
N PRO A 245 16.93 -17.46 -4.63
CA PRO A 245 17.54 -16.56 -5.61
C PRO A 245 16.46 -15.98 -6.53
N VAL A 246 16.73 -14.80 -7.08
CA VAL A 246 15.88 -14.13 -8.06
C VAL A 246 16.36 -14.46 -9.47
N PHE A 247 15.42 -14.51 -10.42
CA PHE A 247 15.70 -14.79 -11.83
C PHE A 247 15.58 -13.51 -12.66
N GLU A 248 16.30 -13.46 -13.78
CA GLU A 248 16.29 -12.35 -14.76
C GLU A 248 16.85 -11.00 -14.29
N TRP A 249 17.47 -11.00 -13.11
CA TRP A 249 18.25 -9.87 -12.62
C TRP A 249 19.75 -10.16 -12.80
N LYS A 250 20.54 -9.09 -12.81
CA LYS A 250 22.00 -9.15 -12.84
C LYS A 250 22.54 -8.21 -11.78
N LEU A 251 23.49 -8.71 -10.99
CA LEU A 251 24.29 -7.87 -10.12
C LEU A 251 25.34 -7.14 -10.96
N ASP A 252 25.30 -5.81 -10.98
CA ASP A 252 26.34 -5.01 -11.62
C ASP A 252 27.46 -4.64 -10.63
N SER A 253 27.11 -4.28 -9.40
CA SER A 253 28.09 -4.03 -8.34
C SER A 253 27.50 -4.12 -6.93
N VAL A 254 28.37 -4.39 -5.95
CA VAL A 254 28.10 -4.11 -4.53
C VAL A 254 28.86 -2.84 -4.17
N ASN A 255 28.12 -1.78 -3.83
CA ASN A 255 28.69 -0.45 -3.62
C ASN A 255 29.17 -0.26 -2.18
N GLU A 256 28.42 -0.77 -1.22
CA GLU A 256 28.73 -0.61 0.20
C GLU A 256 28.22 -1.80 1.02
N VAL A 257 29.01 -2.25 2.00
CA VAL A 257 28.63 -3.28 2.96
C VAL A 257 28.89 -2.76 4.36
N ARG A 258 27.81 -2.56 5.12
CA ARG A 258 27.87 -2.17 6.53
C ARG A 258 27.35 -3.29 7.41
N VAL A 259 27.91 -3.43 8.60
CA VAL A 259 27.57 -4.46 9.59
C VAL A 259 27.33 -3.83 10.95
N ASN A 260 26.64 -4.57 11.82
CA ASN A 260 26.44 -4.18 13.20
C ASN A 260 27.70 -4.36 14.08
N ASN A 261 28.53 -5.35 13.77
CA ASN A 261 29.79 -5.62 14.45
C ASN A 261 30.83 -6.12 13.44
N GLU A 262 31.99 -5.48 13.40
CA GLU A 262 33.07 -5.82 12.47
C GLU A 262 33.64 -7.24 12.69
N LYS A 263 33.77 -7.66 13.96
CA LYS A 263 34.42 -8.93 14.31
C LYS A 263 33.51 -10.13 14.20
N ASN A 264 32.22 -9.93 14.49
CA ASN A 264 31.23 -10.99 14.45
C ASN A 264 29.89 -10.44 13.92
N PRO A 265 29.78 -10.19 12.61
CA PRO A 265 28.58 -9.62 12.03
C PRO A 265 27.41 -10.60 12.14
N THR A 266 26.34 -10.16 12.81
CA THR A 266 25.05 -10.89 12.83
C THR A 266 24.00 -10.20 11.96
N GLN A 267 24.28 -8.98 11.51
CA GLN A 267 23.43 -8.20 10.61
C GLN A 267 24.32 -7.44 9.62
N ALA A 268 23.89 -7.38 8.37
CA ALA A 268 24.54 -6.59 7.33
C ALA A 268 23.52 -5.80 6.51
N CYS A 269 23.90 -4.60 6.11
CA CYS A 269 23.18 -3.74 5.20
C CYS A 269 24.06 -3.54 3.97
N VAL A 270 23.56 -3.98 2.82
CA VAL A 270 24.32 -4.10 1.58
C VAL A 270 23.68 -3.23 0.51
N GLN A 271 24.40 -2.22 0.04
CA GLN A 271 23.97 -1.43 -1.11
C GLN A 271 24.45 -2.10 -2.40
N VAL A 272 23.50 -2.49 -3.25
CA VAL A 272 23.76 -3.15 -4.53
C VAL A 272 23.23 -2.32 -5.69
N LEU A 273 23.86 -2.52 -6.84
CA LEU A 273 23.40 -2.02 -8.14
C LEU A 273 23.04 -3.22 -9.00
N VAL A 274 21.80 -3.24 -9.49
CA VAL A 274 21.27 -4.35 -10.28
C VAL A 274 20.63 -3.87 -11.59
N SER A 275 20.56 -4.75 -12.57
CA SER A 275 19.93 -4.49 -13.86
C SER A 275 19.09 -5.68 -14.33
N ALA A 276 18.15 -5.42 -15.23
CA ALA A 276 17.25 -6.40 -15.83
C ALA A 276 16.81 -5.93 -17.23
N PRO A 277 16.22 -6.79 -18.09
CA PRO A 277 15.63 -6.33 -19.35
C PRO A 277 14.64 -5.18 -19.12
N GLY A 278 14.90 -4.03 -19.75
CA GLY A 278 14.11 -2.80 -19.57
C GLY A 278 14.49 -1.93 -18.36
N VAL A 279 15.43 -2.37 -17.52
CA VAL A 279 15.93 -1.63 -16.35
C VAL A 279 17.45 -1.53 -16.43
N SER A 280 17.96 -0.33 -16.73
CA SER A 280 19.41 -0.13 -16.95
C SER A 280 20.22 -0.26 -15.67
N LYS A 281 19.85 0.46 -14.60
CA LYS A 281 20.53 0.48 -13.30
C LYS A 281 19.53 0.80 -12.20
N LEU A 282 19.43 -0.08 -11.20
CA LEU A 282 18.59 0.10 -10.02
C LEU A 282 19.42 -0.10 -8.76
N THR A 283 19.43 0.91 -7.89
CA THR A 283 20.09 0.82 -6.58
C THR A 283 19.13 0.22 -5.55
N GLN A 284 19.60 -0.76 -4.78
CA GLN A 284 18.85 -1.35 -3.68
C GLN A 284 19.70 -1.39 -2.41
N VAL A 285 19.05 -1.32 -1.25
CA VAL A 285 19.67 -1.56 0.05
C VAL A 285 19.05 -2.82 0.62
N VAL A 286 19.84 -3.88 0.73
CA VAL A 286 19.43 -5.20 1.18
C VAL A 286 19.86 -5.38 2.63
N TYR A 287 18.92 -5.76 3.49
CA TYR A 287 19.21 -6.18 4.85
C TYR A 287 19.40 -7.69 4.91
N LEU A 288 20.44 -8.14 5.59
CA LEU A 288 20.76 -9.53 5.81
C LEU A 288 20.89 -9.82 7.30
N LYS A 289 20.22 -10.87 7.76
CA LYS A 289 20.47 -11.48 9.06
C LYS A 289 21.40 -12.67 8.89
N LEU A 290 22.40 -12.76 9.75
CA LEU A 290 23.54 -13.66 9.59
C LEU A 290 23.74 -14.54 10.82
N HIS A 291 24.13 -15.77 10.57
CA HIS A 291 24.55 -16.72 11.59
C HIS A 291 26.05 -17.05 11.42
N PRO A 292 26.92 -16.57 12.33
CA PRO A 292 28.34 -16.87 12.29
C PRO A 292 28.60 -18.33 12.69
N THR A 293 29.31 -19.08 11.86
CA THR A 293 29.61 -20.51 12.06
C THR A 293 31.09 -20.80 11.89
N GLY A 294 31.83 -20.91 13.01
CA GLY A 294 33.17 -21.51 13.03
C GLY A 294 34.19 -20.94 12.03
N GLY A 295 34.12 -19.64 11.70
CA GLY A 295 34.97 -18.99 10.70
C GLY A 295 34.29 -18.71 9.34
N SER A 296 32.99 -19.02 9.21
CA SER A 296 32.16 -18.69 8.05
C SER A 296 30.88 -17.96 8.49
N TYR A 297 30.09 -17.53 7.50
CA TYR A 297 28.82 -16.83 7.67
C TYR A 297 27.74 -17.54 6.86
N LEU A 298 26.55 -17.66 7.43
CA LEU A 298 25.37 -18.15 6.72
C LEU A 298 24.26 -17.11 6.82
N VAL A 299 23.57 -16.88 5.71
CA VAL A 299 22.41 -15.99 5.64
C VAL A 299 21.20 -16.71 6.19
N GLU A 300 20.59 -16.14 7.23
CA GLU A 300 19.35 -16.63 7.84
C GLU A 300 18.13 -15.98 7.17
N GLU A 301 18.23 -14.69 6.87
CA GLU A 301 17.13 -13.89 6.32
C GLU A 301 17.65 -12.80 5.39
N LEU A 302 16.85 -12.49 4.37
CA LEU A 302 17.07 -11.40 3.42
C LEU A 302 15.79 -10.56 3.33
N GLY A 303 15.92 -9.24 3.49
CA GLY A 303 14.78 -8.32 3.49
C GLY A 303 15.14 -6.88 3.17
N SER A 304 14.18 -5.98 3.42
CA SER A 304 14.38 -4.52 3.40
C SER A 304 14.52 -3.99 4.83
N ILE A 305 15.13 -2.81 4.97
CA ILE A 305 15.17 -2.04 6.22
C ILE A 305 13.76 -1.58 6.60
#